data_AF-A0A834MQI7-F1
#
_entry.id   AF-A0A834MQI7-F1
#
_cell.length_a   1.000
_cell.length_b   1.000
_cell.length_c   1.000
_cell.angle_alpha   90.00
_cell.angle_beta   90.00
_cell.angle_gamma   90.00
#
_symmetry.space_group_name_H-M   'P 1'
#
loop_
_entity.id
_entity.type
_entity.pdbx_description
1 polymer ?
#
loop_
_entity_poly.entity_id
_entity_poly.type
_entity_poly.pdbx_seq_one_letter_code
_entity_poly.pdbx_strand_id
1 'polypeptide(L)'
;MSRKKLVSYIRPEEPKFLRELKEQIQYKEKPTINTKKEVLPRVSDDEAEDIDGEKPLVVVLNSGDLTAEEAEAFEKQKQKEEAAAPADLSKRIIFSKDKLKKRTLDLVEGPDNKKIKKNKHKKAILSFNDEEEENLG
;
A
#
# COMPACT_ATOMS: atom_id res chain seq x y z
N MET A 1 -22.96 41.27 32.98
CA MET A 1 -22.77 40.05 32.15
C MET A 1 -24.09 39.71 31.45
N SER A 2 -24.23 40.04 30.17
CA SER A 2 -25.43 39.76 29.38
C SER A 2 -25.54 38.25 29.12
N ARG A 3 -26.60 37.61 29.64
CA ARG A 3 -26.88 36.19 29.38
C ARG A 3 -27.21 36.03 27.90
N LYS A 4 -26.39 35.29 27.16
CA LYS A 4 -26.67 34.92 25.76
C LYS A 4 -27.90 34.00 25.76
N LYS A 5 -28.97 34.40 25.06
CA LYS A 5 -30.20 33.62 24.94
C LYS A 5 -29.92 32.42 24.02
N LEU A 6 -30.07 31.20 24.54
CA LEU A 6 -30.02 29.97 23.75
C LEU A 6 -31.38 29.80 23.06
N VAL A 7 -31.46 30.17 21.78
CA VAL A 7 -32.67 29.98 20.96
C VAL A 7 -32.44 28.75 20.08
N SER A 8 -33.25 27.71 20.29
CA SER A 8 -33.33 26.58 19.37
C SER A 8 -34.36 26.88 18.29
N TYR A 9 -33.99 26.60 17.04
CA TYR A 9 -34.90 26.70 15.90
C TYR A 9 -35.46 25.32 15.59
N ILE A 10 -36.80 25.18 15.63
CA ILE A 10 -37.52 24.00 15.20
C ILE A 10 -38.16 24.36 13.86
N ARG A 11 -37.80 23.64 12.80
CA ARG A 11 -38.39 23.87 11.48
C ARG A 11 -39.84 23.34 11.52
N PRO A 12 -40.85 24.19 11.33
CA PRO A 12 -42.23 23.73 11.26
C PRO A 12 -42.44 22.85 10.02
N GLU A 13 -43.41 21.97 10.10
CA GLU A 13 -43.82 21.13 8.99
C GLU A 13 -44.38 21.97 7.82
N GLU A 14 -44.16 21.49 6.59
CA GLU A 14 -44.70 22.17 5.41
C GLU A 14 -46.24 22.13 5.40
N PRO A 15 -46.91 23.23 5.00
CA PRO A 15 -48.36 23.28 4.91
C PRO A 15 -48.92 22.36 3.82
N LYS A 16 -50.14 21.85 4.02
CA LYS A 16 -50.81 20.88 3.13
C LYS A 16 -50.81 21.31 1.65
N PHE A 17 -51.09 22.59 1.38
CA PHE A 17 -51.11 23.15 0.03
C PHE A 17 -49.78 22.94 -0.72
N LEU A 18 -48.63 23.17 -0.07
CA LEU A 18 -47.33 22.99 -0.72
C LEU A 18 -46.98 21.52 -0.92
N ARG A 19 -47.47 20.62 -0.06
CA ARG A 19 -47.29 19.16 -0.22
C ARG A 19 -48.02 18.66 -1.46
N GLU A 20 -49.32 18.96 -1.56
CA GLU A 20 -50.16 18.58 -2.69
C GLU A 20 -49.60 19.11 -4.01
N LEU A 21 -49.17 20.39 -4.02
CA LEU A 21 -48.57 20.99 -5.22
C LEU A 21 -47.26 20.31 -5.62
N LYS A 22 -46.38 20.00 -4.65
CA LYS A 22 -45.11 19.29 -4.91
C LYS A 22 -45.35 17.87 -5.42
N GLU A 23 -46.36 17.18 -4.91
CA GLU A 23 -46.76 15.84 -5.37
C GLU A 23 -47.29 15.88 -6.81
N GLN A 24 -48.17 16.83 -7.13
CA GLN A 24 -48.72 17.00 -8.48
C GLN A 24 -47.63 17.25 -9.54
N ILE A 25 -46.63 18.07 -9.21
CA ILE A 25 -45.53 18.41 -10.13
C ILE A 25 -44.33 17.46 -10.02
N GLN A 26 -44.42 16.40 -9.20
CA GLN A 26 -43.33 15.47 -8.91
C GLN A 26 -42.02 16.16 -8.52
N TYR A 27 -42.12 17.20 -7.68
CA TYR A 27 -40.98 17.99 -7.26
C TYR A 27 -40.03 17.17 -6.40
N LYS A 28 -38.80 16.95 -6.90
CA LYS A 28 -37.71 16.37 -6.11
C LYS A 28 -36.92 17.51 -5.47
N GLU A 29 -36.81 17.47 -4.14
CA GLU A 29 -36.04 18.47 -3.41
C GLU A 29 -34.58 18.45 -3.90
N LYS A 30 -34.01 19.63 -4.13
CA LYS A 30 -32.63 19.74 -4.61
C LYS A 30 -31.66 19.23 -3.54
N PRO A 31 -30.44 18.82 -3.94
CA PRO A 31 -29.38 18.48 -3.01
C PRO A 31 -29.18 19.60 -1.99
N THR A 32 -29.50 19.31 -0.74
CA THR A 32 -29.39 20.25 0.38
C THR A 32 -28.01 20.14 1.02
N ILE A 33 -27.58 21.12 1.82
CA ILE A 33 -26.29 21.07 2.53
C ILE A 33 -26.10 19.77 3.33
N ASN A 34 -27.19 19.18 3.83
CA ASN A 34 -27.16 17.90 4.56
C ASN A 34 -26.79 16.70 3.68
N THR A 35 -27.07 16.73 2.37
CA THR A 35 -26.67 15.64 1.47
C THR A 35 -25.15 15.52 1.35
N LYS A 36 -24.40 16.59 1.64
CA LYS A 36 -22.93 16.53 1.75
C LYS A 36 -22.44 15.75 2.96
N LYS A 37 -23.28 15.58 3.98
CA LYS A 37 -22.97 14.85 5.21
C LYS A 37 -23.41 13.39 5.15
N GLU A 38 -24.13 13.01 4.10
CA GLU A 38 -24.54 11.64 3.89
C GLU A 38 -23.30 10.79 3.59
N VAL A 39 -23.22 9.63 4.25
CA VAL A 39 -22.13 8.68 4.02
C VAL A 39 -22.37 8.05 2.67
N LEU A 40 -21.48 8.34 1.71
CA LEU A 40 -21.51 7.70 0.40
C LEU A 40 -21.29 6.19 0.54
N PRO A 41 -21.89 5.37 -0.34
CA PRO A 41 -21.56 3.96 -0.42
C PRO A 41 -20.05 3.81 -0.60
N ARG A 42 -19.43 2.90 0.16
CA ARG A 42 -18.03 2.55 -0.02
C ARG A 42 -17.93 1.84 -1.37
N VAL A 43 -17.29 2.48 -2.33
CA VAL A 43 -16.82 1.81 -3.54
C VAL A 43 -15.79 0.78 -3.06
N SER A 44 -16.03 -0.49 -3.34
CA SER A 44 -15.08 -1.57 -3.09
C SER A 44 -13.86 -1.37 -4.00
N ASP A 45 -12.66 -1.58 -3.46
CA ASP A 45 -11.41 -1.60 -4.24
C ASP A 45 -11.42 -2.67 -5.34
N ASP A 46 -12.37 -3.60 -5.30
CA ASP A 46 -12.58 -4.66 -6.29
C ASP A 46 -12.89 -4.13 -7.71
N GLU A 47 -13.29 -2.86 -7.87
CA GLU A 47 -13.41 -2.23 -9.20
C GLU A 47 -12.06 -1.80 -9.80
N ALA A 48 -10.97 -1.87 -9.02
CA ALA A 48 -9.61 -1.55 -9.47
C ALA A 48 -8.80 -2.78 -9.90
N GLU A 49 -9.32 -4.00 -9.73
CA GLU A 49 -8.60 -5.26 -10.02
C GLU A 49 -8.38 -5.49 -11.53
N ASP A 50 -9.16 -4.84 -12.41
CA ASP A 50 -9.06 -5.04 -13.87
C ASP A 50 -7.91 -4.26 -14.54
N ILE A 51 -7.09 -3.50 -13.79
CA ILE A 51 -6.02 -2.65 -14.36
C ILE A 51 -4.67 -3.41 -14.47
N ASP A 52 -4.47 -4.50 -13.72
CA ASP A 52 -3.17 -5.18 -13.64
C ASP A 52 -2.75 -5.89 -14.94
N GLY A 53 -3.70 -6.16 -15.85
CA GLY A 53 -3.45 -6.87 -17.11
C GLY A 53 -3.24 -5.97 -18.33
N GLU A 54 -3.63 -4.68 -18.26
CA GLU A 54 -3.64 -3.81 -19.44
C GLU A 54 -2.31 -3.06 -19.57
N LYS A 55 -1.44 -3.55 -20.47
CA LYS A 55 -0.21 -2.84 -20.83
C LYS A 55 -0.55 -1.56 -21.60
N PRO A 56 0.23 -0.48 -21.43
CA PRO A 56 0.00 0.77 -22.17
C PRO A 56 0.18 0.60 -23.68
N LEU A 57 -0.55 1.39 -24.46
CA LEU A 57 -0.42 1.43 -25.91
C LEU A 57 0.93 2.03 -26.32
N VAL A 58 1.74 1.27 -27.06
CA VAL A 58 3.03 1.73 -27.59
C VAL A 58 2.83 2.32 -28.99
N VAL A 59 3.27 3.57 -29.19
CA VAL A 59 3.22 4.26 -30.48
C VAL A 59 4.64 4.61 -30.93
N VAL A 60 4.99 4.25 -32.16
CA VAL A 60 6.28 4.55 -32.80
C VAL A 60 6.17 5.91 -33.48
N LEU A 61 7.02 6.87 -33.08
CA LEU A 61 7.02 8.22 -33.65
C LEU A 61 8.24 8.46 -34.55
N ASN A 62 9.39 7.89 -34.19
CA ASN A 62 10.64 8.06 -34.91
C ASN A 62 11.13 6.73 -35.49
N SER A 63 12.02 6.78 -36.49
CA SER A 63 12.57 5.61 -37.19
C SER A 63 13.54 4.75 -36.38
N GLY A 64 13.59 4.93 -35.06
CA GLY A 64 14.43 4.15 -34.13
C GLY A 64 13.66 3.65 -32.90
N ASP A 65 12.36 3.95 -32.79
CA ASP A 65 11.54 3.43 -31.70
C ASP A 65 11.14 1.98 -32.02
N LEU A 66 11.15 1.11 -31.02
CA LEU A 66 10.78 -0.30 -31.16
C LEU A 66 9.27 -0.47 -31.07
N THR A 67 8.73 -1.38 -31.88
CA THR A 67 7.34 -1.81 -31.76
C THR A 67 7.16 -2.71 -30.53
N ALA A 68 5.92 -2.86 -30.07
CA ALA A 68 5.60 -3.69 -28.90
C ALA A 68 6.12 -5.14 -29.05
N GLU A 69 5.97 -5.72 -30.25
CA GLU A 69 6.40 -7.10 -30.52
C GLU A 69 7.92 -7.25 -30.50
N GLU A 70 8.65 -6.29 -31.06
CA GLU A 70 10.13 -6.30 -31.07
C GLU A 70 10.70 -6.11 -29.68
N ALA A 71 10.10 -5.24 -28.86
CA ALA A 71 10.49 -5.05 -27.47
C ALA A 71 10.34 -6.34 -26.66
N GLU A 72 9.19 -7.03 -26.78
CA GLU A 72 8.97 -8.30 -26.10
C GLU A 72 9.93 -9.40 -26.57
N ALA A 73 10.28 -9.42 -27.86
CA ALA A 73 11.26 -10.36 -28.40
C ALA A 73 12.67 -10.10 -27.84
N PHE A 74 13.07 -8.83 -27.75
CA PHE A 74 14.36 -8.43 -27.19
C PHE A 74 14.48 -8.78 -25.70
N GLU A 75 13.44 -8.53 -24.90
CA GLU A 75 13.40 -8.92 -23.50
C GLU A 75 13.54 -10.43 -23.33
N LYS A 76 12.84 -11.22 -24.13
CA LYS A 76 12.96 -12.70 -24.11
C LYS A 76 14.35 -13.18 -24.49
N GLN A 77 15.02 -12.53 -25.43
CA GLN A 77 16.41 -12.87 -25.81
C GLN A 77 17.37 -12.52 -24.68
N LYS A 78 17.28 -11.31 -24.12
CA LYS A 78 18.09 -10.87 -22.99
C LYS A 78 17.94 -11.79 -21.77
N GLN A 79 16.72 -12.21 -21.44
CA GLN A 79 16.47 -13.15 -20.35
C GLN A 79 17.12 -14.53 -20.59
N LYS A 80 17.11 -15.02 -21.84
CA LYS A 80 17.77 -16.27 -22.20
C LYS A 80 19.30 -16.15 -22.11
N GLU A 81 19.84 -15.02 -22.54
CA GLU A 81 21.27 -14.73 -22.45
C GLU A 81 21.72 -14.60 -20.99
N GLU A 82 20.94 -13.92 -20.13
CA GLU A 82 21.21 -13.83 -18.69
C GLU A 82 21.11 -15.18 -17.99
N ALA A 83 20.19 -16.05 -18.40
CA ALA A 83 20.07 -17.40 -17.87
C ALA A 83 21.21 -18.33 -18.35
N ALA A 84 21.75 -18.08 -19.54
CA ALA A 84 22.89 -18.82 -20.09
C ALA A 84 24.24 -18.25 -19.62
N ALA A 85 24.27 -16.99 -19.19
CA ALA A 85 25.46 -16.35 -18.67
C ALA A 85 25.93 -17.05 -17.39
N PRO A 86 27.25 -17.19 -17.19
CA PRO A 86 27.78 -17.77 -15.97
C PRO A 86 27.35 -16.96 -14.75
N ALA A 87 27.12 -17.65 -13.64
CA ALA A 87 26.72 -17.01 -12.39
C ALA A 87 27.73 -15.94 -11.98
N ASP A 88 27.21 -14.77 -11.60
CA ASP A 88 28.01 -13.64 -11.13
C ASP A 88 28.70 -14.00 -9.81
N LEU A 89 30.02 -14.23 -9.88
CA LEU A 89 30.87 -14.63 -8.76
C LEU A 89 31.09 -13.51 -7.71
N SER A 90 30.69 -12.28 -8.00
CA SER A 90 30.75 -11.18 -7.02
C SER A 90 29.70 -11.31 -5.92
N LYS A 91 28.63 -12.08 -6.18
CA LYS A 91 27.51 -12.27 -5.27
C LYS A 91 27.77 -13.45 -4.33
N ARG A 92 27.49 -13.25 -3.05
CA ARG A 92 27.65 -14.28 -2.02
C ARG A 92 26.67 -15.43 -2.25
N ILE A 93 27.18 -16.66 -2.33
CA ILE A 93 26.37 -17.88 -2.45
C ILE A 93 25.72 -18.20 -1.10
N ILE A 94 24.38 -18.32 -1.08
CA ILE A 94 23.60 -18.69 0.11
C ILE A 94 22.97 -20.07 -0.12
N PHE A 95 23.33 -21.04 0.72
CA PHE A 95 22.71 -22.36 0.72
C PHE A 95 21.46 -22.36 1.62
N SER A 96 20.28 -22.38 1.01
CA SER A 96 19.03 -22.64 1.72
C SER A 96 18.80 -24.15 1.84
N LYS A 97 18.55 -24.67 3.05
CA LYS A 97 18.06 -26.03 3.22
C LYS A 97 16.66 -26.12 2.60
N ASP A 98 16.44 -27.09 1.73
CA ASP A 98 15.20 -27.24 0.95
C ASP A 98 13.96 -27.26 1.85
N LYS A 99 13.29 -26.11 1.93
CA LYS A 99 11.87 -26.05 2.24
C LYS A 99 11.21 -25.52 0.99
N LEU A 100 10.51 -26.40 0.29
CA LEU A 100 9.57 -26.08 -0.77
C LEU A 100 8.70 -24.89 -0.31
N LYS A 101 9.00 -23.68 -0.78
CA LYS A 101 8.06 -22.54 -1.00
C LYS A 101 8.80 -21.27 -1.45
N LYS A 102 8.42 -20.85 -2.67
CA LYS A 102 8.30 -19.49 -3.24
C LYS A 102 9.36 -18.44 -2.85
N ARG A 103 10.25 -18.15 -3.80
CA ARG A 103 11.13 -16.98 -3.80
C ARG A 103 10.30 -15.73 -4.11
N THR A 104 9.98 -14.95 -3.08
CA THR A 104 9.81 -13.49 -3.18
C THR A 104 11.06 -12.90 -2.55
N LEU A 105 11.93 -12.30 -3.36
CA LEU A 105 13.13 -11.61 -2.90
C LEU A 105 12.81 -10.13 -2.77
N ASP A 106 12.16 -9.75 -1.67
CA ASP A 106 12.13 -8.36 -1.23
C ASP A 106 13.35 -8.13 -0.33
N LEU A 107 14.28 -7.30 -0.81
CA LEU A 107 15.40 -6.81 -0.03
C LEU A 107 14.87 -5.79 0.98
N VAL A 108 14.57 -6.25 2.20
CA VAL A 108 14.30 -5.40 3.35
C VAL A 108 15.63 -5.01 4.00
N GLU A 109 15.83 -3.69 4.11
CA GLU A 109 16.92 -3.00 4.78
C GLU A 109 16.96 -3.29 6.30
N GLY A 110 18.09 -2.96 6.94
CA GLY A 110 18.57 -3.51 8.21
C GLY A 110 17.65 -3.46 9.45
N PRO A 111 17.93 -4.28 10.49
CA PRO A 111 17.10 -4.34 11.68
C PRO A 111 17.48 -3.28 12.73
N ASP A 112 16.57 -2.32 12.94
CA ASP A 112 16.55 -1.49 14.14
C ASP A 112 16.03 -2.28 15.35
N ASN A 113 16.86 -2.30 16.40
CA ASN A 113 16.66 -3.02 17.65
C ASN A 113 15.50 -2.44 18.49
N LYS A 114 14.45 -3.21 18.76
CA LYS A 114 13.56 -2.98 19.93
C LYS A 114 13.24 -4.26 20.70
N LYS A 115 13.50 -4.16 22.00
CA LYS A 115 13.66 -5.22 23.01
C LYS A 115 12.31 -5.75 23.50
N ILE A 116 12.12 -7.07 23.55
CA ILE A 116 11.15 -7.71 24.46
C ILE A 116 11.82 -8.90 25.17
N LYS A 117 11.87 -8.77 26.50
CA LYS A 117 12.55 -9.63 27.48
C LYS A 117 11.97 -11.05 27.51
N LYS A 118 12.84 -12.07 27.47
CA LYS A 118 12.56 -13.41 28.04
C LYS A 118 13.83 -13.99 28.66
N ASN A 119 13.85 -14.07 29.99
CA ASN A 119 14.85 -14.81 30.75
C ASN A 119 14.76 -16.31 30.43
N LYS A 120 15.89 -16.93 30.11
CA LYS A 120 16.17 -18.36 30.36
C LYS A 120 17.68 -18.60 30.27
N HIS A 121 18.26 -18.91 31.41
CA HIS A 121 19.66 -19.16 31.66
C HIS A 121 20.22 -20.27 30.76
N LYS A 122 21.38 -20.04 30.16
CA LYS A 122 22.26 -21.08 29.62
C LYS A 122 23.66 -20.82 30.12
N LYS A 123 24.25 -21.87 30.67
CA LYS A 123 25.49 -21.94 31.44
C LYS A 123 26.65 -21.38 30.62
N ALA A 124 27.45 -20.48 31.21
CA ALA A 124 28.67 -19.96 30.61
C ALA A 124 29.67 -21.13 30.41
N ILE A 125 30.14 -21.30 29.18
CA ILE A 125 31.17 -22.28 28.81
C ILE A 125 32.56 -21.61 28.70
N LEU A 126 32.63 -20.28 28.85
CA LEU A 126 33.89 -19.53 28.92
C LEU A 126 33.86 -18.62 30.15
N SER A 127 34.65 -18.95 31.16
CA SER A 127 34.96 -18.08 32.31
C SER A 127 36.47 -17.82 32.32
N PHE A 128 36.94 -17.02 31.37
CA PHE A 128 38.28 -16.46 31.36
C PHE A 128 38.19 -15.05 30.77
N ASN A 129 37.74 -14.11 31.60
CA ASN A 129 38.10 -12.71 31.45
C ASN A 129 37.89 -11.99 32.80
N ASP A 130 38.43 -12.60 33.87
CA ASP A 130 38.80 -11.89 35.08
C ASP A 130 40.30 -11.56 34.94
N GLU A 131 40.62 -10.28 35.15
CA GLU A 131 41.95 -9.73 35.46
C GLU A 131 43.00 -9.69 34.34
N GLU A 132 43.06 -8.57 33.62
CA GLU A 132 44.28 -7.74 33.41
C GLU A 132 44.06 -6.77 32.23
N GLU A 133 43.47 -5.60 32.49
CA GLU A 133 43.83 -4.40 31.73
C GLU A 133 43.71 -3.17 32.63
N GLU A 134 44.87 -2.57 32.86
CA GLU A 134 45.15 -1.42 33.71
C GLU A 134 44.24 -0.23 33.38
N ASN A 135 43.45 0.19 34.37
CA ASN A 135 42.83 1.51 34.32
C ASN A 135 43.87 2.56 34.77
N LEU A 136 44.63 3.05 33.79
CA LEU A 136 45.26 4.37 33.80
C LEU A 136 44.14 5.43 33.74
N GLY A 137 43.99 6.23 34.80
CA GLY A 137 43.10 7.39 34.84
C GLY A 137 42.61 7.76 36.24
#